data_AF-A0A2D2D0C5-F1
#
_entry.id   AF-A0A2D2D0C5-F1
#
_cell.length_a   1.000
_cell.length_b   1.000
_cell.length_c   1.000
_cell.angle_alpha   90.00
_cell.angle_beta   90.00
_cell.angle_gamma   90.00
#
_symmetry.space_group_name_H-M   'P 1'
#
loop_
_entity.id
_entity.type
_entity.pdbx_description
1 polymer ?
#
loop_
_entity_poly.entity_id
_entity_poly.type
_entity_poly.pdbx_seq_one_letter_code
_entity_poly.pdbx_strand_id
1 'polypeptide(L)'
;MATAESSPELLLSQRAVSLGVTTGAVRLLLRLEGGVVLAAAIGAYDFLGGGSRMFVLLLLVPDLSIAAYFFGRKAGAFAYNAIHSYLGPALLVAAAWRLDASPTFLLIAAIWAAHIGLDRLLGFGLKYPVGFDFTHLGAPATSRFARRESADDIAGDASALERR
;
A
#
# COMPACT_ATOMS: atom_id res chain seq x y z
N MET A 1 -3.23 39.23 -23.15
CA MET A 1 -2.35 38.06 -23.08
C MET A 1 -2.37 37.55 -21.64
N ALA A 2 -3.44 36.84 -21.27
CA ALA A 2 -3.66 36.34 -19.92
C ALA A 2 -3.02 34.97 -19.81
N THR A 3 -2.01 34.84 -18.96
CA THR A 3 -1.40 33.56 -18.61
C THR A 3 -2.42 32.76 -17.80
N ALA A 4 -2.84 31.62 -18.33
CA ALA A 4 -3.68 30.67 -17.61
C ALA A 4 -2.95 30.22 -16.33
N GLU A 5 -3.35 30.74 -15.18
CA GLU A 5 -3.05 30.11 -13.91
C GLU A 5 -3.75 28.74 -13.92
N SER A 6 -2.98 27.69 -14.13
CA SER A 6 -3.48 26.33 -14.01
C SER A 6 -3.92 26.10 -12.57
N SER A 7 -5.22 25.90 -12.36
CA SER A 7 -5.80 25.64 -11.05
C SER A 7 -5.03 24.52 -10.33
N PRO A 8 -4.74 24.64 -9.02
CA PRO A 8 -3.96 23.65 -8.27
C PRO A 8 -4.50 22.20 -8.39
N GLU A 9 -5.82 22.06 -8.55
CA GLU A 9 -6.55 20.83 -8.92
C GLU A 9 -5.99 20.10 -10.17
N LEU A 10 -5.79 20.85 -11.26
CA LEU A 10 -5.27 20.31 -12.51
C LEU A 10 -3.82 19.85 -12.36
N LEU A 11 -3.05 20.53 -11.52
CA LEU A 11 -1.66 20.16 -11.23
C LEU A 11 -1.58 18.89 -10.35
N LEU A 12 -2.50 18.71 -9.41
CA LEU A 12 -2.56 17.51 -8.57
C LEU A 12 -3.03 16.28 -9.34
N SER A 13 -4.09 16.42 -10.14
CA SER A 13 -4.55 15.35 -11.02
C SER A 13 -3.50 14.97 -12.07
N GLN A 14 -2.86 15.96 -12.72
CA GLN A 14 -1.74 15.69 -13.64
C GLN A 14 -0.56 15.02 -12.93
N ARG A 15 -0.25 15.41 -11.68
CA ARG A 15 0.80 14.74 -10.89
C ARG A 15 0.44 13.30 -10.55
N ALA A 16 -0.78 13.03 -10.11
CA ALA A 16 -1.25 11.67 -9.80
C ALA A 16 -1.21 10.76 -11.06
N VAL A 17 -1.66 11.29 -12.19
CA VAL A 17 -1.58 10.60 -13.50
C VAL A 17 -0.12 10.37 -13.90
N SER A 18 0.76 11.38 -13.76
CA SER A 18 2.18 11.26 -14.11
C SER A 18 2.93 10.25 -13.24
N LEU A 19 2.48 10.05 -12.00
CA LEU A 19 3.05 9.06 -11.08
C LEU A 19 2.45 7.66 -11.32
N GLY A 20 1.33 7.55 -12.03
CA GLY A 20 0.66 6.27 -12.27
C GLY A 20 -0.18 5.78 -11.08
N VAL A 21 -0.77 6.71 -10.32
CA VAL A 21 -1.67 6.37 -9.21
C VAL A 21 -2.95 5.71 -9.76
N THR A 22 -3.33 4.57 -9.17
CA THR A 22 -4.57 3.86 -9.53
C THR A 22 -5.79 4.52 -8.89
N THR A 23 -6.89 4.60 -9.65
CA THR A 23 -8.14 5.25 -9.24
C THR A 23 -9.35 4.35 -9.55
N GLY A 24 -10.53 4.75 -9.06
CA GLY A 24 -11.81 4.11 -9.38
C GLY A 24 -11.87 2.60 -9.11
N ALA A 25 -12.43 1.86 -10.07
CA ALA A 25 -12.66 0.42 -9.95
C ALA A 25 -11.37 -0.41 -9.81
N VAL A 26 -10.28 -0.01 -10.48
CA VAL A 26 -8.99 -0.71 -10.40
C VAL A 26 -8.42 -0.60 -8.98
N ARG A 27 -8.49 0.59 -8.38
CA ARG A 27 -8.07 0.78 -6.98
C ARG A 27 -8.88 -0.10 -6.03
N LEU A 28 -10.20 -0.17 -6.21
CA LEU A 28 -11.06 -1.03 -5.39
C LEU A 28 -10.67 -2.50 -5.54
N LEU A 29 -10.47 -2.98 -6.78
CA LEU A 29 -10.06 -4.35 -7.06
C LEU A 29 -8.76 -4.71 -6.35
N LEU A 30 -7.73 -3.86 -6.44
CA LEU A 30 -6.44 -4.10 -5.78
C LEU A 30 -6.56 -4.17 -4.24
N ARG A 31 -7.48 -3.41 -3.64
CA ARG A 31 -7.75 -3.50 -2.19
C ARG A 31 -8.43 -4.81 -1.83
N LEU A 32 -9.39 -5.25 -2.66
CA LEU A 32 -10.06 -6.54 -2.48
C LEU A 32 -9.10 -7.72 -2.65
N GLU A 33 -8.22 -7.67 -3.66
CA GLU A 33 -7.13 -8.63 -3.82
C GLU A 33 -6.24 -8.69 -2.57
N GLY A 34 -5.89 -7.53 -2.01
CA GLY A 34 -5.20 -7.44 -0.71
C GLY A 34 -5.93 -8.16 0.42
N GLY A 35 -7.24 -7.92 0.54
CA GLY A 35 -8.08 -8.59 1.54
C GLY A 35 -8.17 -10.11 1.35
N VAL A 36 -8.24 -10.58 0.10
CA VAL A 36 -8.21 -12.02 -0.22
C VAL A 36 -6.87 -12.63 0.15
N VAL A 37 -5.75 -11.96 -0.15
CA VAL A 37 -4.41 -12.44 0.24
C VAL A 37 -4.27 -12.47 1.76
N LEU A 38 -4.76 -11.46 2.48
CA LEU A 38 -4.78 -11.45 3.95
C LEU A 38 -5.53 -12.68 4.50
N ALA A 39 -6.75 -12.94 4.01
CA ALA A 39 -7.54 -14.08 4.45
C ALA A 39 -6.87 -15.42 4.13
N ALA A 40 -6.32 -15.58 2.93
CA ALA A 40 -5.61 -16.78 2.52
C ALA A 40 -4.35 -17.01 3.35
N ALA A 41 -3.60 -15.95 3.67
CA ALA A 41 -2.39 -16.03 4.48
C ALA A 41 -2.68 -16.40 5.94
N ILE A 42 -3.75 -15.85 6.54
CA ILE A 42 -4.23 -16.27 7.87
C ILE A 42 -4.60 -17.75 7.84
N GLY A 43 -5.41 -18.18 6.87
CA GLY A 43 -5.80 -19.59 6.74
C GLY A 43 -4.61 -20.52 6.56
N ALA A 44 -3.60 -20.13 5.77
CA ALA A 44 -2.37 -20.89 5.61
C ALA A 44 -1.56 -20.97 6.91
N TYR A 45 -1.46 -19.87 7.65
CA TYR A 45 -0.75 -19.84 8.94
C TYR A 45 -1.41 -20.76 9.97
N ASP A 46 -2.75 -20.71 10.08
CA ASP A 46 -3.52 -21.56 10.96
C ASP A 46 -3.41 -23.04 10.55
N PHE A 47 -3.49 -23.33 9.24
CA PHE A 47 -3.32 -24.69 8.72
C PHE A 47 -1.94 -25.29 9.02
N LEU A 48 -0.90 -24.47 8.98
CA LEU A 48 0.47 -24.85 9.33
C LEU A 48 0.70 -24.96 10.85
N GLY A 49 -0.33 -24.71 11.68
CA GLY A 49 -0.26 -24.83 13.14
C GLY A 49 0.47 -23.66 13.82
N GLY A 50 0.50 -22.49 13.18
CA GLY A 50 1.14 -21.31 13.74
C GLY A 50 0.45 -20.78 15.01
N GLY A 51 1.22 -20.14 15.90
CA GLY A 51 0.70 -19.58 17.15
C GLY A 51 0.20 -18.14 16.99
N SER A 52 -1.06 -17.89 17.33
CA SER A 52 -1.71 -16.56 17.20
C SER A 52 -0.93 -15.40 17.84
N ARG A 53 -0.28 -15.63 18.99
CA ARG A 53 0.57 -14.60 19.65
C ARG A 53 1.74 -14.17 18.76
N MET A 54 2.43 -15.14 18.16
CA MET A 54 3.58 -14.89 17.31
C MET A 54 3.15 -14.22 16.01
N PHE A 55 1.99 -14.64 15.46
CA PHE A 55 1.38 -14.00 14.30
C PHE A 55 1.21 -12.49 14.52
N VAL A 56 0.51 -12.09 15.59
CA VAL A 56 0.22 -10.67 15.86
C VAL A 56 1.50 -9.87 16.10
N LEU A 57 2.47 -10.42 16.83
CA LEU A 57 3.74 -9.72 17.09
C LEU A 57 4.57 -9.51 15.83
N LEU A 58 4.69 -10.55 14.99
CA LEU A 58 5.51 -10.50 13.79
C LEU A 58 4.81 -9.79 12.63
N LEU A 59 3.48 -9.64 12.67
CA LEU A 59 2.73 -8.92 11.65
C LEU A 59 3.23 -7.49 11.48
N LEU A 60 3.67 -6.82 12.56
CA LEU A 60 4.13 -5.43 12.52
C LEU A 60 5.62 -5.26 12.18
N VAL A 61 6.39 -6.35 12.15
CA VAL A 61 7.85 -6.30 11.91
C VAL A 61 8.21 -5.71 10.54
N PRO A 62 7.50 -6.01 9.43
CA PRO A 62 7.78 -5.42 8.12
C PRO A 62 7.75 -3.89 8.10
N ASP A 63 6.94 -3.24 8.94
CA ASP A 63 6.81 -1.78 9.02
C ASP A 63 8.07 -1.09 9.55
N LEU A 64 8.96 -1.82 10.23
CA LEU A 64 10.25 -1.28 10.65
C LEU A 64 11.10 -0.80 9.46
N SER A 65 10.80 -1.27 8.24
CA SER A 65 11.40 -0.76 6.99
C SER A 65 11.21 0.75 6.78
N ILE A 66 10.22 1.37 7.43
CA ILE A 66 10.01 2.83 7.41
C ILE A 66 11.21 3.57 8.01
N ALA A 67 11.97 2.97 8.94
CA ALA A 67 13.17 3.58 9.51
C ALA A 67 14.22 3.92 8.43
N ALA A 68 14.21 3.24 7.27
CA ALA A 68 15.12 3.57 6.17
C ALA A 68 14.91 4.98 5.59
N TYR A 69 13.77 5.64 5.86
CA TYR A 69 13.56 7.04 5.50
C TYR A 69 14.49 8.01 6.24
N PHE A 70 15.15 7.59 7.33
CA PHE A 70 16.23 8.38 7.96
C PHE A 70 17.42 8.60 7.01
N PHE A 71 17.63 7.71 6.04
CA PHE A 71 18.66 7.83 5.01
C PHE A 71 18.16 8.54 3.74
N GLY A 72 16.96 9.12 3.79
CA GLY A 72 16.37 9.90 2.71
C GLY A 72 15.26 9.17 1.94
N ARG A 73 14.49 9.95 1.16
CA ARG A 73 13.25 9.50 0.49
C ARG A 73 13.45 8.33 -0.46
N LYS A 74 14.55 8.31 -1.22
CA LYS A 74 14.85 7.24 -2.19
C LYS A 74 15.18 5.92 -1.50
N ALA A 75 16.07 5.95 -0.50
CA ALA A 75 16.44 4.78 0.28
C ALA A 75 15.24 4.23 1.05
N GLY A 76 14.45 5.11 1.68
CA GLY A 76 13.21 4.74 2.36
C GLY A 76 12.19 4.07 1.45
N ALA A 77 11.89 4.67 0.29
CA ALA A 77 10.94 4.09 -0.66
C ALA A 77 11.42 2.74 -1.20
N PHE A 78 12.72 2.60 -1.48
CA PHE A 78 13.29 1.33 -1.93
C PHE A 78 13.16 0.23 -0.88
N ALA A 79 13.62 0.49 0.35
CA ALA A 79 13.55 -0.48 1.44
C ALA A 79 12.10 -0.86 1.79
N TYR A 80 11.20 0.14 1.87
CA TYR A 80 9.78 -0.10 2.08
C TYR A 80 9.22 -1.00 0.97
N ASN A 81 9.48 -0.70 -0.30
CA ASN A 81 8.95 -1.49 -1.42
C ASN A 81 9.51 -2.91 -1.48
N ALA A 82 10.78 -3.11 -1.12
CA ALA A 82 11.37 -4.44 -1.06
C ALA A 82 10.66 -5.32 -0.02
N ILE A 83 10.25 -4.73 1.11
CA ILE A 83 9.50 -5.41 2.17
C ILE A 83 8.00 -5.51 1.88
N HIS A 84 7.39 -4.52 1.23
CA HIS A 84 5.94 -4.48 0.97
C HIS A 84 5.55 -5.02 -0.42
N SER A 85 6.45 -5.79 -1.03
CA SER A 85 6.24 -6.50 -2.30
C SER A 85 6.02 -7.98 -2.06
N TYR A 86 5.03 -8.57 -2.75
CA TYR A 86 4.78 -10.01 -2.72
C TYR A 86 5.94 -10.85 -3.28
N LEU A 87 6.93 -10.23 -3.93
CA LEU A 87 8.15 -10.92 -4.36
C LEU A 87 8.87 -11.59 -3.18
N GLY A 88 8.95 -10.92 -2.02
CA GLY A 88 9.62 -11.46 -0.83
C GLY A 88 8.97 -12.75 -0.33
N PRO A 89 7.68 -12.74 0.05
CA PRO A 89 6.95 -13.94 0.43
C PRO A 89 6.99 -15.04 -0.64
N ALA A 90 6.79 -14.71 -1.91
CA ALA A 90 6.77 -15.69 -2.99
C ALA A 90 8.14 -16.39 -3.16
N LEU A 91 9.24 -15.62 -3.14
CA LEU A 91 10.59 -16.18 -3.20
C LEU A 91 10.89 -17.04 -1.97
N LEU A 92 10.41 -16.63 -0.79
CA LEU A 92 10.60 -17.41 0.43
C LEU A 92 9.87 -18.75 0.38
N VAL A 93 8.63 -18.78 -0.10
CA VAL A 93 7.87 -20.03 -0.34
C VAL A 93 8.59 -20.90 -1.36
N ALA A 94 9.01 -20.34 -2.49
CA ALA A 94 9.70 -21.08 -3.53
C ALA A 94 11.03 -21.68 -3.04
N ALA A 95 11.82 -20.91 -2.28
CA ALA A 95 13.07 -21.38 -1.68
C ALA A 95 12.81 -22.46 -0.62
N ALA A 96 11.83 -22.26 0.26
CA ALA A 96 11.47 -23.24 1.28
C ALA A 96 11.08 -24.58 0.66
N TRP A 97 10.27 -24.54 -0.41
CA TRP A 97 9.89 -25.74 -1.16
C TRP A 97 11.07 -26.39 -1.88
N ARG A 98 11.89 -25.60 -2.59
CA ARG A 98 13.02 -26.13 -3.37
C ARG A 98 14.12 -26.75 -2.51
N LEU A 99 14.30 -26.24 -1.29
CA LEU A 99 15.36 -26.66 -0.37
C LEU A 99 14.87 -27.64 0.70
N ASP A 100 13.61 -28.09 0.64
CA ASP A 100 12.95 -28.91 1.67
C ASP A 100 13.15 -28.33 3.08
N ALA A 101 12.96 -27.02 3.18
CA ALA A 101 13.23 -26.29 4.41
C ALA A 101 12.12 -26.51 5.45
N SER A 102 12.45 -26.18 6.71
CA SER A 102 11.48 -26.25 7.82
C SER A 102 10.17 -25.50 7.49
N PRO A 103 9.00 -26.02 7.92
CA PRO A 103 7.70 -25.33 7.80
C PRO A 103 7.68 -23.91 8.39
N THR A 104 8.62 -23.60 9.28
CA THR A 104 8.83 -22.25 9.83
C THR A 104 8.95 -21.18 8.75
N PHE A 105 9.61 -21.48 7.62
CA PHE A 105 9.75 -20.51 6.54
C PHE A 105 8.41 -20.22 5.84
N LEU A 106 7.53 -21.21 5.74
CA LEU A 106 6.17 -21.02 5.22
C LEU A 106 5.31 -20.21 6.19
N LEU A 107 5.46 -20.41 7.51
CA LEU A 107 4.81 -19.58 8.53
C LEU A 107 5.27 -18.11 8.45
N ILE A 108 6.58 -17.88 8.27
CA ILE A 108 7.13 -16.52 8.08
C ILE A 108 6.59 -15.91 6.78
N ALA A 109 6.58 -16.65 5.68
CA ALA A 109 6.02 -16.18 4.42
C ALA A 109 4.52 -15.84 4.53
N ALA A 110 3.76 -16.64 5.27
CA ALA A 110 2.34 -16.39 5.52
C ALA A 110 2.14 -15.10 6.33
N ILE A 111 2.86 -14.88 7.44
CA ILE A 111 2.79 -13.63 8.21
C ILE A 111 3.15 -12.43 7.33
N TRP A 112 4.22 -12.56 6.53
CA TRP A 112 4.69 -11.49 5.67
C TRP A 112 3.66 -11.16 4.57
N ALA A 113 3.08 -12.18 3.92
CA ALA A 113 2.00 -11.98 2.95
C ALA A 113 0.74 -11.38 3.59
N ALA A 114 0.39 -11.79 4.82
CA ALA A 114 -0.73 -11.23 5.57
C ALA A 114 -0.53 -9.74 5.85
N HIS A 115 0.67 -9.33 6.26
CA HIS A 115 1.00 -7.91 6.44
C HIS A 115 0.78 -7.09 5.16
N ILE A 116 1.33 -7.56 4.04
CA ILE A 116 1.18 -6.87 2.74
C ILE A 116 -0.31 -6.83 2.35
N GLY A 117 -1.06 -7.93 2.54
CA GLY A 117 -2.49 -7.99 2.25
C GLY A 117 -3.30 -6.99 3.07
N LEU A 118 -2.99 -6.87 4.37
CA LEU A 118 -3.60 -5.89 5.26
C LEU A 118 -3.31 -4.46 4.79
N ASP A 119 -2.06 -4.15 4.46
CA ASP A 119 -1.65 -2.84 3.94
C ASP A 119 -2.46 -2.47 2.69
N ARG A 120 -2.53 -3.39 1.72
CA ARG A 120 -3.29 -3.21 0.47
C ARG A 120 -4.76 -2.98 0.75
N LEU A 121 -5.37 -3.77 1.63
CA LEU A 121 -6.78 -3.66 2.00
C LEU A 121 -7.08 -2.28 2.63
N LEU A 122 -6.20 -1.79 3.50
CA LEU A 122 -6.30 -0.47 4.13
C LEU A 122 -5.98 0.69 3.16
N GLY A 123 -5.49 0.39 1.96
CA GLY A 123 -5.18 1.36 0.92
C GLY A 123 -3.76 1.92 1.01
N PHE A 124 -2.89 1.31 1.81
CA PHE A 124 -1.44 1.52 1.71
C PHE A 124 -0.89 0.80 0.49
N GLY A 125 0.16 1.34 -0.10
CA GLY A 125 0.80 0.66 -1.21
C GLY A 125 2.26 0.99 -1.47
N LEU A 126 2.78 0.52 -2.61
CA LEU A 126 4.20 0.72 -2.93
C LEU A 126 4.45 2.20 -3.12
N LYS A 127 5.55 2.67 -2.55
CA LYS A 127 5.95 4.06 -2.43
C LYS A 127 6.63 4.54 -3.71
N TYR A 128 6.27 5.74 -4.16
CA TYR A 128 7.06 6.47 -5.13
C TYR A 128 8.18 7.25 -4.41
N PRO A 129 9.38 7.41 -5.02
CA PRO A 129 10.52 8.06 -4.39
C PRO A 129 10.39 9.60 -4.27
N VAL A 130 9.19 10.14 -4.49
CA VAL A 130 8.89 11.58 -4.47
C VAL A 130 8.41 12.07 -3.10
N GLY A 131 7.89 11.19 -2.24
CA GLY A 131 7.44 11.52 -0.89
C GLY A 131 6.82 10.32 -0.17
N PHE A 132 6.69 10.41 1.16
CA PHE A 132 6.25 9.29 1.99
C PHE A 132 4.77 8.89 1.73
N ASP A 133 3.88 9.85 1.49
CA ASP A 133 2.45 9.57 1.35
C ASP A 133 2.04 9.09 -0.06
N PHE A 134 2.95 9.14 -1.03
CA PHE A 134 2.66 8.82 -2.42
C PHE A 134 2.81 7.32 -2.68
N THR A 135 1.69 6.65 -2.90
CA THR A 135 1.65 5.22 -3.25
C THR A 135 0.88 4.99 -4.54
N HIS A 136 1.07 3.83 -5.17
CA HIS A 136 0.29 3.47 -6.36
C HIS A 136 -1.21 3.25 -6.09
N LEU A 137 -1.61 3.02 -4.83
CA LEU A 137 -3.03 3.00 -4.42
C LEU A 137 -3.52 4.40 -3.99
N GLY A 138 -2.75 5.43 -4.29
CA GLY A 138 -3.01 6.81 -3.85
C GLY A 138 -2.67 7.00 -2.38
N ALA A 139 -3.12 8.13 -1.84
CA ALA A 139 -2.97 8.40 -0.43
C ALA A 139 -4.03 7.60 0.36
N PRO A 140 -3.68 6.97 1.50
CA PRO A 140 -4.65 6.32 2.37
C PRO A 140 -5.76 7.29 2.78
N ALA A 141 -6.97 6.79 3.03
CA ALA A 141 -8.11 7.64 3.41
C ALA A 141 -7.86 8.49 4.67
N THR A 142 -6.93 8.06 5.53
CA THR A 142 -6.50 8.77 6.74
C THR A 142 -5.51 9.91 6.47
N SER A 143 -4.90 9.94 5.28
CA SER A 143 -3.87 10.91 4.92
C SER A 143 -4.42 12.34 4.80
N ARG A 144 -3.56 13.32 5.07
CA ARG A 144 -3.88 14.75 4.88
C ARG A 144 -4.17 15.09 3.41
N PHE A 145 -3.63 14.31 2.48
CA PHE A 145 -3.87 14.45 1.04
C PHE A 145 -5.29 14.01 0.66
N ALA A 146 -5.74 12.83 1.09
CA ALA A 146 -7.11 12.35 0.83
C ALA A 146 -8.18 13.29 1.41
N ARG A 147 -7.88 13.94 2.54
CA ARG A 147 -8.77 14.91 3.19
C ARG A 147 -8.87 16.25 2.44
N ARG A 148 -7.86 16.61 1.64
CA ARG A 148 -7.91 17.79 0.76
C ARG A 148 -8.71 17.47 -0.49
N GLU A 149 -8.39 16.37 -1.17
CA GLU A 149 -9.10 15.90 -2.37
C GLU A 149 -10.62 15.80 -2.13
N SER A 150 -11.05 15.23 -0.99
CA SER A 150 -12.47 15.16 -0.62
C SER A 150 -13.10 16.50 -0.24
N ALA A 151 -12.35 17.42 0.38
CA ALA A 151 -12.85 18.77 0.67
C ALA A 151 -13.02 19.59 -0.62
N ASP A 152 -12.10 19.38 -1.58
CA ASP A 152 -12.11 20.02 -2.88
C ASP A 152 -13.26 19.48 -3.76
N ASP A 153 -13.53 18.17 -3.75
CA ASP A 153 -14.70 17.56 -4.39
C ASP A 153 -16.03 18.15 -3.85
N ILE A 154 -16.15 18.28 -2.53
CA ILE A 154 -17.36 18.85 -1.88
C ILE A 154 -17.54 20.33 -2.24
N ALA A 155 -16.45 21.11 -2.27
CA ALA A 155 -16.50 22.51 -2.66
C ALA A 155 -16.85 22.69 -4.15
N GLY A 156 -16.35 21.79 -5.01
CA GLY A 156 -16.68 21.73 -6.43
C GLY A 156 -18.17 21.52 -6.67
N ASP A 157 -18.77 20.53 -6.00
CA ASP A 157 -20.20 20.19 -6.13
C ASP A 157 -21.10 21.32 -5.60
N ALA A 158 -20.73 21.95 -4.48
CA ALA A 158 -21.47 23.10 -3.94
C ALA A 158 -21.48 24.29 -4.92
N SER A 159 -20.34 24.60 -5.54
CA SER A 159 -20.25 25.69 -6.52
C SER A 159 -21.02 25.40 -7.81
N ALA A 160 -21.20 24.13 -8.17
CA ALA A 160 -21.98 23.70 -9.33
C ALA A 160 -23.50 23.80 -9.09
N LEU A 161 -23.93 23.62 -7.83
CA LEU A 161 -25.31 23.78 -7.40
C LEU A 161 -25.74 25.25 -7.29
N GLU A 162 -24.85 26.15 -6.84
CA GLU A 162 -25.14 27.59 -6.75
C GLU A 162 -25.23 28.29 -8.12
N ARG A 163 -24.75 27.64 -9.20
CA ARG A 163 -24.80 28.16 -10.58
C ARG A 163 -26.02 27.69 -11.38
N ARG A 164 -27.00 27.02 -10.74
CA ARG A 164 -28.26 26.59 -11.34
C ARG A 164 -29.43 27.35 -10.74
#